data_AF-A0A455T712-F1
#
_entry.id   AF-A0A455T712-F1
#
_cell.length_a   1.000
_cell.length_b   1.000
_cell.length_c   1.000
_cell.angle_alpha   90.00
_cell.angle_beta   90.00
_cell.angle_gamma   90.00
#
_symmetry.space_group_name_H-M   'P 1'
#
loop_
_entity.id
_entity.type
_entity.pdbx_description
1 polymer ?
#
loop_
_entity_poly.entity_id
_entity_poly.type
_entity_poly.pdbx_seq_one_letter_code
_entity_poly.pdbx_strand_id
1 'polypeptide(L)'
;MTDEWVLDPYCGAGSSLIAGIRHGRRVAGCDKEETYIKITRERIRAFFEGRLPLRPLGRDLYQPTGKVARVPIEWEQGAIPHAYGNARAELT
;
A
#
# COMPACT_ATOMS: atom_id res chain seq x y z
N MET A 1 -2.44 -21.25 18.52
CA MET A 1 -3.13 -20.21 17.73
C MET A 1 -2.87 -18.90 18.46
N THR A 2 -2.00 -18.06 17.95
CA THR A 2 -1.77 -16.72 18.49
C THR A 2 -2.87 -15.80 17.97
N ASP A 3 -3.57 -15.10 18.87
CA ASP A 3 -4.60 -14.10 18.58
C ASP A 3 -3.98 -12.85 17.92
N GLU A 4 -3.34 -13.00 16.77
CA GLU A 4 -2.68 -11.91 16.08
C GLU A 4 -3.71 -11.07 15.33
N TRP A 5 -3.90 -9.86 15.85
CA TRP A 5 -4.69 -8.82 15.23
C TRP A 5 -3.84 -7.93 14.34
N VAL A 6 -4.37 -7.57 13.18
CA VAL A 6 -3.88 -6.46 12.37
C VAL A 6 -4.85 -5.30 12.53
N LEU A 7 -4.37 -4.22 13.14
CA LEU A 7 -5.10 -2.97 13.24
C LEU A 7 -4.57 -1.98 12.19
N ASP A 8 -5.46 -1.45 11.36
CA ASP A 8 -5.16 -0.37 10.42
C ASP A 8 -6.05 0.85 10.71
N PRO A 9 -5.54 1.90 11.39
CA PRO A 9 -6.34 3.06 11.77
C PRO A 9 -6.66 4.02 10.59
N TYR A 10 -6.15 3.75 9.39
CA TYR A 10 -6.37 4.54 8.17
C TYR A 10 -6.61 3.60 6.98
N CYS A 11 -7.59 2.72 7.12
CA CYS A 11 -7.70 1.56 6.25
C CYS A 11 -8.01 1.90 4.78
N GLY A 12 -8.52 3.10 4.47
CA GLY A 12 -8.71 3.57 3.10
C GLY A 12 -9.52 2.58 2.25
N ALA A 13 -8.90 2.05 1.19
CA ALA A 13 -9.50 1.03 0.32
C ALA A 13 -9.40 -0.42 0.86
N GLY A 14 -8.88 -0.63 2.08
CA GLY A 14 -8.90 -1.92 2.78
C GLY A 14 -7.79 -2.90 2.38
N SER A 15 -6.72 -2.44 1.75
CA SER A 15 -5.62 -3.32 1.28
C SER A 15 -4.95 -4.10 2.41
N SER A 16 -4.64 -3.45 3.53
CA SER A 16 -4.01 -4.08 4.71
C SER A 16 -4.94 -5.14 5.34
N LEU A 17 -6.24 -4.83 5.43
CA LEU A 17 -7.28 -5.74 5.92
C LEU A 17 -7.38 -6.99 5.03
N ILE A 18 -7.45 -6.82 3.72
CA ILE A 18 -7.48 -7.94 2.78
C ILE A 18 -6.22 -8.80 2.87
N ALA A 19 -5.04 -8.19 3.02
CA ALA A 19 -3.81 -8.92 3.23
C ALA A 19 -3.85 -9.74 4.53
N GLY A 20 -4.29 -9.14 5.65
CA GLY A 20 -4.46 -9.85 6.93
C GLY A 20 -5.42 -11.04 6.82
N ILE A 21 -6.58 -10.84 6.20
CA ILE A 21 -7.56 -11.90 5.94
C ILE A 21 -6.93 -13.02 5.09
N ARG A 22 -6.21 -12.66 4.02
CA ARG A 22 -5.53 -13.63 3.14
C ARG A 22 -4.49 -14.48 3.87
N HIS A 23 -3.87 -13.94 4.91
CA HIS A 23 -2.90 -14.64 5.76
C HIS A 23 -3.54 -15.31 6.99
N GLY A 24 -4.87 -15.39 7.06
CA GLY A 24 -5.57 -16.06 8.16
C GLY A 24 -5.52 -15.31 9.49
N ARG A 25 -5.30 -14.00 9.47
CA ARG A 25 -5.26 -13.14 10.67
C ARG A 25 -6.59 -12.46 10.94
N ARG A 26 -6.81 -12.06 12.20
CA ARG A 26 -7.94 -11.20 12.58
C ARG A 26 -7.60 -9.76 12.21
N VAL A 27 -8.57 -9.02 11.67
CA VAL A 27 -8.32 -7.65 11.20
C VAL A 27 -9.35 -6.67 11.79
N ALA A 28 -8.88 -5.48 12.13
CA ALA A 28 -9.70 -4.33 12.48
C ALA A 28 -9.18 -3.12 11.71
N GLY A 29 -10.07 -2.30 11.17
CA GLY A 29 -9.67 -1.07 10.51
C GLY A 29 -10.71 0.03 10.66
N CYS A 30 -10.23 1.26 10.64
CA CYS A 30 -11.07 2.44 10.60
C CYS A 30 -10.57 3.42 9.56
N ASP A 31 -11.50 4.23 9.07
CA ASP A 31 -11.25 5.38 8.21
C ASP A 31 -12.27 6.45 8.59
N LYS A 32 -11.87 7.72 8.46
CA LYS A 32 -12.74 8.85 8.77
C LYS A 32 -13.88 8.97 7.74
N GLU A 33 -13.58 8.69 6.48
CA GLU A 33 -14.53 8.90 5.39
C GLU A 33 -15.38 7.66 5.16
N GLU A 34 -16.71 7.79 5.29
CA GLU A 34 -17.65 6.69 5.12
C GLU A 34 -17.54 6.03 3.73
N THR A 35 -17.19 6.81 2.71
CA THR A 35 -16.96 6.32 1.34
C THR A 35 -15.85 5.26 1.30
N TYR A 36 -14.77 5.44 2.04
CA TYR A 36 -13.69 4.46 2.13
C TYR A 36 -14.11 3.20 2.88
N ILE A 37 -14.95 3.35 3.91
CA ILE A 37 -15.54 2.20 4.61
C ILE A 37 -16.44 1.37 3.67
N LYS A 38 -17.25 2.01 2.82
CA LYS A 38 -18.08 1.33 1.80
C LYS A 38 -17.21 0.56 0.80
N ILE A 39 -16.19 1.22 0.23
CA ILE A 39 -15.23 0.62 -0.70
C ILE A 39 -14.52 -0.58 -0.05
N THR A 40 -14.06 -0.43 1.20
CA THR A 40 -13.40 -1.50 1.94
C THR A 40 -14.31 -2.71 2.13
N ARG A 41 -15.57 -2.50 2.55
CA ARG A 41 -16.55 -3.60 2.72
C ARG A 41 -16.82 -4.34 1.41
N GLU A 42 -17.02 -3.61 0.32
CA GLU A 42 -17.23 -4.21 -1.01
C GLU A 42 -16.03 -5.03 -1.47
N ARG A 43 -14.81 -4.51 -1.27
CA ARG A 43 -13.57 -5.22 -1.63
C ARG A 43 -13.34 -6.47 -0.78
N ILE A 44 -13.63 -6.42 0.53
CA ILE A 44 -13.57 -7.60 1.41
C ILE A 44 -14.58 -8.66 0.95
N ARG A 45 -15.81 -8.26 0.64
CA ARG A 45 -16.83 -9.17 0.08
C ARG A 45 -16.36 -9.80 -1.24
N ALA A 46 -15.85 -8.98 -2.17
CA ALA A 46 -15.32 -9.45 -3.44
C ALA A 46 -14.13 -10.40 -3.25
N PHE A 47 -13.30 -10.22 -2.22
CA PHE A 47 -12.20 -11.12 -1.88
C PHE A 47 -12.73 -12.50 -1.49
N PHE A 48 -13.71 -12.57 -0.56
CA PHE A 48 -14.30 -13.84 -0.15
C PHE A 48 -15.06 -14.55 -1.29
N GLU A 49 -15.63 -13.79 -2.21
CA GLU A 49 -16.29 -14.33 -3.41
C GLU A 49 -15.30 -14.70 -4.53
N GLY A 50 -14.00 -14.49 -4.34
CA GLY A 50 -12.97 -14.79 -5.36
C GLY A 50 -13.00 -13.87 -6.59
N ARG A 51 -13.72 -12.74 -6.52
CA ARG A 51 -13.89 -11.78 -7.62
C ARG A 51 -12.96 -10.57 -7.54
N LEU A 52 -12.31 -10.36 -6.39
CA LEU A 52 -11.37 -9.24 -6.22
C LEU A 52 -10.13 -9.48 -7.09
N PRO A 53 -9.80 -8.61 -8.06
CA PRO A 53 -8.62 -8.78 -8.89
C PRO A 53 -7.36 -8.60 -8.03
N LEU A 54 -6.62 -9.68 -7.84
CA LEU A 54 -5.35 -9.69 -7.15
C LEU A 54 -4.25 -10.12 -8.12
N ARG A 55 -3.08 -9.49 -8.02
CA ARG A 55 -1.90 -9.91 -8.78
C ARG A 55 -1.47 -11.29 -8.27
N PRO A 56 -1.39 -12.33 -9.13
CA PRO A 56 -0.80 -13.60 -8.75
C PRO A 56 0.62 -13.41 -8.23
N LEU A 57 0.99 -14.19 -7.21
CA LEU A 57 2.40 -14.27 -6.79
C LEU A 57 3.24 -14.76 -7.97
N GLY A 58 4.38 -14.12 -8.21
CA GLY A 58 5.29 -14.50 -9.29
C GLY A 58 4.92 -13.98 -10.68
N ARG A 59 3.81 -13.26 -10.87
CA ARG A 59 3.62 -12.48 -12.11
C ARG A 59 4.77 -11.48 -12.22
N ASP A 60 5.29 -11.22 -13.41
CA ASP A 60 6.32 -10.18 -13.56
C ASP A 60 5.78 -8.79 -13.22
N LEU A 61 6.67 -7.88 -12.83
CA LEU A 61 6.30 -6.47 -12.69
C LEU A 61 6.10 -5.91 -14.10
N TYR A 62 4.99 -5.21 -14.31
CA TYR A 62 4.73 -4.55 -15.59
C TYR A 62 5.86 -3.56 -15.87
N GLN A 63 6.58 -3.76 -16.98
CA GLN A 63 7.60 -2.83 -17.45
C GLN A 63 6.94 -1.83 -18.42
N PRO A 64 6.82 -0.56 -18.02
CA PRO A 64 6.31 0.47 -18.91
C PRO A 64 7.30 0.75 -20.04
N THR A 65 6.79 0.88 -21.26
CA THR A 65 7.59 1.14 -22.48
C THR A 65 7.87 2.62 -22.73
N GLY A 66 7.45 3.51 -21.83
CA GLY A 66 7.59 4.98 -21.96
C GLY A 66 8.21 5.66 -20.74
N LYS A 67 8.39 6.98 -20.82
CA LYS A 67 8.88 7.80 -19.69
C LYS A 67 7.79 7.92 -18.62
N VAL A 68 7.94 7.18 -17.51
CA VAL A 68 6.95 7.17 -16.41
C VAL A 68 7.23 8.24 -15.36
N ALA A 69 8.49 8.60 -15.17
CA ALA A 69 8.91 9.71 -14.33
C ALA A 69 10.24 10.28 -14.85
N ARG A 70 10.48 11.57 -14.58
CA ARG A 70 11.80 12.20 -14.71
C ARG A 70 12.16 12.81 -13.37
N VAL A 71 13.43 12.76 -13.02
CA VAL A 71 13.96 13.53 -11.90
C VAL A 71 13.78 15.01 -12.24
N PRO A 72 13.19 15.84 -11.36
CA PRO A 72 13.12 17.28 -11.57
C PRO A 72 14.53 17.85 -11.71
N ILE A 73 14.74 18.81 -12.60
CA ILE A 73 16.07 19.36 -12.88
C ILE A 73 16.69 20.03 -11.65
N GLU A 74 15.85 20.53 -10.76
CA GLU A 74 16.22 21.11 -9.48
C GLU A 74 16.93 20.10 -8.56
N TRP A 75 16.74 18.80 -8.79
CA TRP A 75 17.31 17.71 -7.99
C TRP A 75 18.64 17.21 -8.57
N GLU A 76 18.94 17.50 -9.84
CA GLU A 76 20.18 17.05 -10.52
C GLU A 76 21.45 17.67 -9.91
N GLN A 77 21.33 18.86 -9.31
CA GLN A 77 22.46 19.60 -8.73
C GLN A 77 22.65 19.34 -7.22
N GLY A 78 21.82 18.49 -6.60
CA GLY A 78 21.92 18.19 -5.16
C GLY A 78 21.69 19.40 -4.23
N ALA A 79 21.13 20.49 -4.75
CA ALA A 79 21.08 21.79 -4.08
C ALA A 79 19.68 22.14 -3.55
N ILE A 80 18.84 21.14 -3.25
CA ILE A 80 17.61 21.39 -2.50
C ILE A 80 17.95 21.19 -1.03
N PRO A 81 17.89 22.23 -0.19
CA PRO A 81 18.04 22.06 1.24
C PRO A 81 16.93 21.13 1.73
N HIS A 82 17.26 19.90 2.07
CA HIS A 82 16.31 19.04 2.77
C HIS A 82 16.12 19.64 4.16
N ALA A 83 14.87 19.85 4.60
CA ALA A 83 14.58 20.42 5.92
C ALA A 83 15.22 19.63 7.07
N TYR A 84 15.62 18.37 6.83
CA TYR A 84 16.28 17.49 7.79
C TYR A 84 17.74 17.15 7.45
N GLY A 85 18.40 17.94 6.58
CA GLY A 85 19.81 17.81 6.28
C GLY A 85 20.17 16.75 5.24
N ASN A 86 21.34 16.93 4.62
CA ASN A 86 21.82 16.14 3.49
C ASN A 86 22.67 14.96 3.97
N ALA A 87 22.16 14.14 4.90
CA ALA A 87 22.85 12.92 5.28
C ALA A 87 22.52 11.84 4.23
N ARG A 88 23.47 11.54 3.36
CA ARG A 88 23.46 10.25 2.64
C ARG A 88 23.52 9.17 3.71
N ALA A 89 22.44 8.42 3.90
CA ALA A 89 22.50 7.18 4.65
C ALA A 89 23.40 6.23 3.85
N GLU A 90 24.61 5.97 4.36
CA GLU A 90 25.42 4.86 3.87
C GLU A 90 24.65 3.57 4.18
N LEU A 91 24.11 2.94 3.13
CA LEU A 91 23.50 1.62 3.20
C LEU A 91 24.64 0.60 3.25
N THR A 92 24.97 0.12 4.45
CA THR A 92 25.75 -1.10 4.68
C THR A 92 24.86 -2.33 4.61
#